data_AF-A0A0D3L8F4-F1
#
_entry.id   AF-A0A0D3L8F4-F1
#
_cell.length_a   1.000
_cell.length_b   1.000
_cell.length_c   1.000
_cell.angle_alpha   90.00
_cell.angle_beta   90.00
_cell.angle_gamma   90.00
#
_symmetry.space_group_name_H-M   'P 1'
#
loop_
_entity.id
_entity.type
_entity.pdbx_description
1 polymer ?
#
loop_
_entity_poly.entity_id
_entity_poly.type
_entity_poly.pdbx_seq_one_letter_code
_entity_poly.pdbx_strand_id
1 'polypeptide(L)'
;MPKFLIFITALLLSGFTALAQGPIQKGYIFKGQLVDADSGTAVTYAHIANPYKGTLTVSQASGAFTMPVEAGDTLLISNIGYVTRKIAVPAKPSEEVVTIKLQPKTEQLEEVVITNFPSEARFKEQLLGLKLPDEGVALDLPVPDVAKRTVEGEPEGVTVFSHTGAITGFANKFNNKERGRQFKAKMAVEDQNKAFIATKFNKEVVQDITGLEDDEKLNEFMKFCVLPDDFLVKASTYEIHEAVLGCFKDFIASK
;
A
#
# COMPACT_ATOMS: atom_id res chain seq x y z
N MET A 1 -65.66 31.11 26.31
CA MET A 1 -64.24 31.29 25.93
C MET A 1 -63.41 29.99 25.90
N PRO A 2 -63.53 29.00 26.83
CA PRO A 2 -62.64 27.82 26.81
C PRO A 2 -62.94 26.83 25.65
N LYS A 3 -64.20 26.77 25.19
CA LYS A 3 -64.62 25.89 24.08
C LYS A 3 -64.04 26.29 22.72
N PHE A 4 -63.77 27.58 22.51
CA PHE A 4 -63.19 28.08 21.26
C PHE A 4 -61.68 27.80 21.21
N LEU A 5 -61.00 27.86 22.36
CA LEU A 5 -59.58 27.57 22.49
C LEU A 5 -59.28 26.07 22.25
N ILE A 6 -60.16 25.17 22.69
CA ILE A 6 -60.06 23.72 22.41
C ILE A 6 -60.22 23.40 20.92
N PHE A 7 -61.07 24.14 20.20
CA PHE A 7 -61.25 23.94 18.75
C PHE A 7 -60.02 24.41 17.95
N ILE A 8 -59.39 25.51 18.37
CA ILE A 8 -58.17 26.02 17.72
C ILE A 8 -56.98 25.10 17.99
N THR A 9 -56.85 24.53 19.20
CA THR A 9 -55.78 23.58 19.49
C THR A 9 -55.96 22.25 18.74
N ALA A 10 -57.20 21.77 18.57
CA ALA A 10 -57.48 20.58 17.77
C ALA A 10 -57.20 20.78 16.28
N LEU A 11 -57.47 21.98 15.75
CA LEU A 11 -57.16 22.34 14.35
C LEU A 11 -55.66 22.52 14.11
N LEU A 12 -54.91 23.00 15.11
CA LEU A 12 -53.44 23.10 15.02
C LEU A 12 -52.76 21.72 15.05
N LEU A 13 -53.33 20.75 15.77
CA LEU A 13 -52.77 19.40 15.90
C LEU A 13 -52.98 18.53 14.65
N SER A 14 -54.02 18.78 13.85
CA SER A 14 -54.28 18.04 12.61
C SER A 14 -53.45 18.52 11.41
N GLY A 15 -52.91 19.75 11.46
CA GLY A 15 -52.03 20.28 10.41
C GLY A 15 -50.62 19.68 10.38
N PHE A 16 -50.16 19.11 11.51
CA PHE A 16 -48.79 18.59 11.64
C PHE A 16 -48.57 17.20 11.05
N THR A 17 -49.62 16.41 10.79
CA THR A 17 -49.48 15.04 10.26
C THR A 17 -49.33 14.98 8.74
N ALA A 18 -49.60 16.07 8.02
CA ALA A 18 -49.59 16.10 6.55
C ALA A 18 -48.17 16.24 5.93
N LEU A 19 -47.15 16.59 6.70
CA LEU A 19 -45.77 16.80 6.19
C LEU A 19 -44.81 15.63 6.47
N ALA A 20 -45.29 14.52 7.06
CA ALA A 20 -44.43 13.41 7.48
C ALA A 20 -44.40 12.19 6.53
N GLN A 21 -45.20 12.18 5.45
CA GLN A 21 -45.23 11.07 4.49
C GLN A 21 -44.33 11.34 3.28
N GLY A 22 -43.02 11.40 3.51
CA GLY A 22 -42.07 11.22 2.40
C GLY A 22 -42.23 9.81 1.82
N PRO A 23 -41.99 9.60 0.50
CA PRO A 23 -42.08 8.27 -0.09
C PRO A 23 -41.11 7.33 0.63
N ILE A 24 -41.64 6.35 1.36
CA ILE A 24 -40.88 5.25 1.93
C ILE A 24 -40.28 4.49 0.74
N GLN A 25 -38.97 4.64 0.52
CA GLN A 25 -38.26 3.89 -0.52
C GLN A 25 -38.34 2.41 -0.15
N LYS A 26 -39.21 1.66 -0.83
CA LYS A 26 -39.36 0.22 -0.58
C LYS A 26 -38.15 -0.50 -1.15
N GLY A 27 -37.32 -1.05 -0.26
CA GLY A 27 -36.27 -1.97 -0.64
C GLY A 27 -36.85 -3.25 -1.26
N TYR A 28 -36.18 -3.80 -2.27
CA TYR A 28 -36.52 -5.07 -2.91
C TYR A 28 -35.26 -5.87 -3.24
N ILE A 29 -35.42 -7.15 -3.58
CA ILE A 29 -34.29 -8.02 -3.95
C ILE A 29 -34.01 -7.85 -5.44
N PHE A 30 -32.82 -7.34 -5.77
CA PHE A 30 -32.34 -7.28 -7.14
C PHE A 30 -31.61 -8.56 -7.50
N LYS A 31 -31.99 -9.15 -8.64
CA LYS A 31 -31.38 -10.36 -9.19
C LYS A 31 -30.67 -10.02 -10.49
N GLY A 32 -29.39 -10.35 -10.59
CA GLY A 32 -28.60 -10.08 -11.78
C GLY A 32 -27.71 -11.25 -12.15
N GLN A 33 -27.27 -11.25 -13.41
CA GLN A 33 -26.28 -12.19 -13.93
C GLN A 33 -25.14 -11.43 -14.61
N LEU A 34 -23.92 -11.72 -14.19
CA LEU A 34 -22.71 -11.10 -14.72
C LEU A 34 -22.12 -11.98 -15.82
N VAL A 35 -21.88 -11.37 -16.98
CA VAL A 35 -21.25 -12.03 -18.13
C VAL A 35 -20.12 -11.18 -18.68
N ASP A 36 -19.12 -11.82 -19.25
CA ASP A 36 -18.03 -11.18 -19.96
C ASP A 36 -18.56 -10.58 -21.27
N ALA A 37 -18.15 -9.35 -21.60
CA ALA A 37 -18.63 -8.64 -22.77
C ALA A 37 -18.11 -9.22 -24.10
N ASP A 38 -16.91 -9.80 -24.09
CA ASP A 38 -16.19 -10.32 -25.26
C ASP A 38 -16.49 -11.80 -25.48
N SER A 39 -16.34 -12.61 -24.44
CA SER A 39 -16.52 -14.06 -24.50
C SER A 39 -17.94 -14.54 -24.21
N GLY A 40 -18.77 -13.71 -23.57
CA GLY A 40 -20.12 -14.08 -23.14
C GLY A 40 -20.15 -15.09 -21.98
N THR A 41 -19.00 -15.47 -21.42
CA THR A 41 -18.89 -16.40 -20.30
C THR A 41 -19.36 -15.76 -18.99
N ALA A 42 -19.78 -16.56 -18.02
CA ALA A 42 -20.21 -16.05 -16.72
C ALA A 42 -19.02 -15.52 -15.91
N VAL A 43 -19.16 -14.32 -15.33
CA VAL A 43 -18.13 -13.74 -14.46
C VAL A 43 -18.35 -14.19 -13.02
N THR A 44 -17.51 -15.11 -12.59
CA THR A 44 -17.60 -15.74 -11.26
C THR A 44 -16.99 -14.88 -10.17
N TYR A 45 -17.55 -14.94 -8.95
CA TYR A 45 -16.97 -14.34 -7.75
C TYR A 45 -16.66 -12.83 -7.85
N ALA A 46 -17.45 -12.08 -8.62
CA ALA A 46 -17.34 -10.64 -8.68
C ALA A 46 -17.86 -9.99 -7.40
N HIS A 47 -17.26 -8.88 -7.00
CA HIS A 47 -17.73 -8.08 -5.88
C HIS A 47 -18.80 -7.09 -6.36
N ILE A 48 -19.93 -7.06 -5.66
CA ILE A 48 -21.01 -6.12 -5.90
C ILE A 48 -21.25 -5.34 -4.61
N ALA A 49 -21.03 -4.03 -4.66
CA ALA A 49 -21.17 -3.14 -3.53
C ALA A 49 -22.22 -2.05 -3.80
N ASN A 50 -23.05 -1.77 -2.81
CA ASN A 50 -23.86 -0.56 -2.78
C ASN A 50 -23.15 0.48 -1.90
N PRO A 51 -22.47 1.49 -2.46
CA PRO A 51 -21.72 2.48 -1.69
C PRO A 51 -22.62 3.37 -0.83
N TYR A 52 -23.91 3.52 -1.16
CA TYR A 52 -24.83 4.35 -0.39
C TYR A 52 -25.25 3.67 0.92
N LYS A 53 -25.51 2.36 0.86
CA LYS A 53 -25.92 1.57 2.03
C LYS A 53 -24.80 0.80 2.72
N GLY A 54 -23.62 0.72 2.12
CA GLY A 54 -22.51 -0.10 2.61
C GLY A 54 -22.79 -1.60 2.55
N THR A 55 -23.76 -2.05 1.76
CA THR A 55 -24.08 -3.48 1.57
C THR A 55 -23.18 -4.08 0.50
N LEU A 56 -22.71 -5.31 0.70
CA LEU A 56 -21.82 -6.01 -0.22
C LEU A 56 -22.30 -7.45 -0.43
N THR A 57 -22.21 -7.92 -1.67
CA THR A 57 -22.47 -9.32 -2.05
C THR A 57 -21.43 -9.78 -3.07
N VAL A 58 -21.40 -11.09 -3.31
CA VAL A 58 -20.48 -11.72 -4.26
C VAL A 58 -21.29 -12.58 -5.23
N SER A 59 -20.93 -12.55 -6.52
CA SER A 59 -21.57 -13.42 -7.51
C SER A 59 -21.17 -14.89 -7.34
N GLN A 60 -22.09 -15.78 -7.69
CA GLN A 60 -21.85 -17.22 -7.67
C GLN A 60 -20.97 -17.67 -8.86
N ALA A 61 -20.61 -18.96 -8.91
CA ALA A 61 -19.89 -19.57 -10.03
C ALA A 61 -20.66 -19.51 -11.37
N SER A 62 -21.98 -19.31 -11.34
CA SER A 62 -22.80 -19.07 -12.54
C SER A 62 -22.85 -17.60 -12.98
N GLY A 63 -22.16 -16.71 -12.27
CA GLY A 63 -22.24 -15.26 -12.44
C GLY A 63 -23.53 -14.62 -11.88
N ALA A 64 -24.45 -15.42 -11.35
CA ALA A 64 -25.69 -14.94 -10.75
C ALA A 64 -25.42 -14.32 -9.36
N PHE A 65 -26.15 -13.24 -9.03
CA PHE A 65 -26.13 -12.63 -7.71
C PHE A 65 -27.50 -12.10 -7.31
N THR A 66 -27.71 -11.99 -6.00
CA THR A 66 -28.90 -11.38 -5.41
C THR A 66 -28.49 -10.42 -4.30
N MET A 67 -29.08 -9.22 -4.27
CA MET A 67 -28.78 -8.22 -3.25
C MET A 67 -30.04 -7.42 -2.90
N PRO A 68 -30.30 -7.13 -1.61
CA PRO A 68 -31.32 -6.17 -1.22
C PRO A 68 -30.88 -4.75 -1.60
N VAL A 69 -31.72 -4.02 -2.33
CA VAL A 69 -31.44 -2.67 -2.84
C VAL A 69 -32.69 -1.79 -2.74
N GLU A 70 -32.52 -0.47 -2.76
CA GLU A 70 -33.63 0.48 -2.92
C GLU A 70 -33.69 1.05 -4.34
N ALA A 71 -34.89 1.48 -4.73
CA ALA A 71 -35.12 2.13 -6.01
C ALA A 71 -34.27 3.40 -6.13
N GLY A 72 -33.41 3.47 -7.15
CA GLY A 72 -32.52 4.61 -7.37
C GLY A 72 -31.11 4.46 -6.79
N ASP A 73 -30.82 3.36 -6.09
CA ASP A 73 -29.45 3.04 -5.67
C ASP A 73 -28.51 2.84 -6.87
N THR A 74 -27.22 3.04 -6.66
CA THR A 74 -26.19 2.68 -7.65
C THR A 74 -25.37 1.52 -7.13
N LEU A 75 -25.18 0.49 -7.93
CA LEU A 75 -24.31 -0.65 -7.60
C LEU A 75 -22.96 -0.49 -8.30
N LEU A 76 -21.90 -0.72 -7.55
CA LEU A 76 -20.52 -0.80 -8.02
C LEU A 76 -20.14 -2.28 -8.15
N ILE A 77 -19.77 -2.70 -9.35
CA ILE A 77 -19.37 -4.07 -9.64
C ILE A 77 -17.89 -4.07 -10.02
N SER A 78 -17.08 -4.87 -9.32
CA SER A 78 -15.66 -5.03 -9.58
C SER A 78 -15.24 -6.50 -9.57
N ASN A 79 -14.28 -6.85 -10.43
CA ASN A 79 -13.63 -8.15 -10.46
C ASN A 79 -12.19 -7.97 -10.94
N ILE A 80 -11.31 -8.88 -10.55
CA ILE A 80 -9.91 -8.92 -11.01
C ILE A 80 -9.91 -9.15 -12.53
N GLY A 81 -9.18 -8.31 -13.26
CA GLY A 81 -9.10 -8.39 -14.71
C GLY A 81 -10.29 -7.80 -15.46
N TYR A 82 -11.22 -7.11 -14.79
CA TYR A 82 -12.34 -6.39 -15.42
C TYR A 82 -12.38 -4.92 -15.01
N VAL A 83 -12.95 -4.08 -15.88
CA VAL A 83 -13.20 -2.67 -15.59
C VAL A 83 -14.37 -2.55 -14.62
N THR A 84 -14.18 -1.78 -13.54
CA THR A 84 -15.23 -1.51 -12.57
C THR A 84 -16.42 -0.82 -13.22
N ARG A 85 -17.61 -1.41 -13.11
CA ARG A 85 -18.85 -0.91 -13.71
C ARG A 85 -19.79 -0.38 -12.65
N LYS A 86 -20.42 0.77 -12.91
CA LYS A 86 -21.51 1.33 -12.11
C LYS A 86 -22.84 1.10 -12.83
N ILE A 87 -23.85 0.60 -12.12
CA ILE A 87 -25.20 0.41 -12.66
C ILE A 87 -26.22 1.07 -11.74
N ALA A 88 -27.24 1.71 -12.31
CA ALA A 88 -28.36 2.23 -11.56
C ALA A 88 -29.40 1.12 -11.36
N VAL A 89 -29.91 1.00 -10.14
CA VAL A 89 -30.99 0.08 -9.79
C VAL A 89 -32.31 0.63 -10.36
N PRO A 90 -33.09 -0.16 -11.11
CA PRO A 90 -34.35 0.30 -11.68
C PRO A 90 -35.35 0.71 -10.59
N ALA A 91 -36.19 1.69 -10.87
CA ALA A 91 -37.14 2.20 -9.88
C ALA A 91 -38.27 1.20 -9.52
N LYS A 92 -38.47 0.18 -10.36
CA LYS A 92 -39.49 -0.85 -10.17
C LYS A 92 -38.83 -2.22 -10.01
N PRO A 93 -39.30 -3.06 -9.07
CA PRO A 93 -38.86 -4.44 -8.98
C PRO A 93 -39.25 -5.17 -10.28
N SER A 94 -38.27 -5.80 -10.91
CA SER A 94 -38.51 -6.77 -11.98
C SER A 94 -38.26 -8.17 -11.43
N GLU A 95 -39.10 -9.13 -11.82
CA GLU A 95 -38.85 -10.54 -11.53
C GLU A 95 -37.78 -11.14 -12.47
N GLU A 96 -37.49 -10.46 -13.59
CA GLU A 96 -36.50 -10.89 -14.57
C GLU A 96 -35.07 -10.67 -14.06
N VAL A 97 -34.20 -11.62 -14.40
CA VAL A 97 -32.77 -11.54 -14.08
C VAL A 97 -32.10 -10.57 -15.06
N VAL A 98 -31.53 -9.49 -14.53
CA VAL A 98 -30.86 -8.49 -15.35
C VAL A 98 -29.47 -8.98 -15.73
N THR A 99 -29.20 -9.12 -17.03
CA THR A 99 -27.87 -9.48 -17.53
C THR A 99 -26.97 -8.24 -17.64
N ILE A 100 -25.80 -8.28 -17.00
CA ILE A 100 -24.85 -7.17 -16.95
C ILE A 100 -23.52 -7.65 -17.54
N LYS A 101 -23.07 -6.96 -18.60
CA LYS A 101 -21.82 -7.28 -19.28
C LYS A 101 -20.62 -6.55 -18.64
N LEU A 102 -19.55 -7.24 -18.29
CA LEU A 102 -18.32 -6.63 -17.78
C LEU A 102 -17.25 -6.64 -18.86
N GLN A 103 -16.55 -5.52 -19.00
CA GLN A 103 -15.48 -5.35 -19.98
C GLN A 103 -14.16 -5.84 -19.37
N PRO A 104 -13.43 -6.75 -20.02
CA PRO A 104 -12.09 -7.13 -19.59
C PRO A 104 -11.17 -5.91 -19.54
N LYS A 105 -10.34 -5.84 -18.50
CA LYS A 105 -9.36 -4.78 -18.31
C LYS A 105 -8.04 -5.24 -18.93
N THR A 106 -7.80 -4.86 -20.18
CA THR A 106 -6.49 -5.03 -20.81
C THR A 106 -5.59 -3.86 -20.40
N GLU A 107 -4.80 -4.03 -19.34
CA GLU A 107 -3.73 -3.07 -19.04
C GLU A 107 -2.43 -3.52 -19.70
N GLN A 108 -1.93 -2.69 -20.60
CA GLN A 108 -0.59 -2.83 -21.14
C GLN A 108 0.35 -2.18 -20.11
N LEU A 109 1.13 -3.01 -19.40
CA LEU A 109 2.12 -2.51 -18.45
C LEU A 109 3.19 -1.76 -19.23
N GLU A 110 3.52 -0.54 -18.79
CA GLU A 110 4.68 0.18 -19.32
C GLU A 110 5.95 -0.56 -18.95
N GLU A 111 6.87 -0.70 -19.92
CA GLU A 111 8.16 -1.34 -19.70
C GLU A 111 8.97 -0.53 -18.68
N VAL A 112 9.31 -1.16 -17.56
CA VAL A 112 10.19 -0.54 -16.57
C VAL A 112 11.63 -0.75 -17.03
N VAL A 113 12.23 0.29 -17.61
CA VAL A 113 13.64 0.28 -17.96
C VAL A 113 14.47 0.38 -16.67
N ILE A 114 15.00 -0.76 -16.21
CA ILE A 114 15.92 -0.80 -15.07
C ILE A 114 17.32 -0.41 -15.58
N THR A 115 17.73 0.83 -15.31
CA THR A 115 19.09 1.29 -15.59
C THR A 115 19.96 1.22 -14.35
N ASN A 116 21.22 0.77 -14.50
CA ASN A 116 22.22 0.77 -13.43
C ASN A 116 22.73 2.18 -13.07
N PHE A 117 22.31 3.21 -13.80
CA PHE A 117 22.72 4.59 -13.58
C PHE A 117 21.63 5.39 -12.86
N PRO A 118 22.01 6.28 -11.93
CA PRO A 118 21.06 7.22 -11.34
C PRO A 118 20.48 8.14 -12.43
N SER A 119 19.24 8.59 -12.24
CA SER A 119 18.65 9.59 -13.13
C SER A 119 19.54 10.85 -13.17
N GLU A 120 19.58 11.55 -14.31
CA GLU A 120 20.41 12.74 -14.48
C GLU A 120 20.20 13.77 -13.36
N ALA A 121 18.97 13.89 -12.87
CA ALA A 121 18.63 14.75 -11.74
C ALA A 121 19.36 14.33 -10.46
N ARG A 122 19.35 13.03 -10.11
CA ARG A 122 20.07 12.51 -8.96
C ARG A 122 21.59 12.58 -9.12
N PHE A 123 22.09 12.35 -10.33
CA PHE A 123 23.51 12.49 -10.62
C PHE A 123 23.98 13.93 -10.38
N LYS A 124 23.21 14.93 -10.86
CA LYS A 124 23.51 16.35 -10.62
C LYS A 124 23.47 16.71 -9.15
N GLU A 125 22.48 16.23 -8.40
CA GLU A 125 22.41 16.44 -6.94
C GLU A 125 23.63 15.85 -6.21
N GLN A 126 24.05 14.64 -6.60
CA GLN A 126 25.22 13.99 -6.00
C GLN A 126 26.53 14.69 -6.37
N LEU A 127 26.66 15.20 -7.60
CA LEU A 127 27.81 16.00 -8.02
C LEU A 127 27.88 17.33 -7.26
N LEU A 128 26.75 18.01 -7.13
CA LEU A 128 26.66 19.31 -6.44
C LEU A 128 26.85 19.17 -4.92
N GLY A 129 26.49 18.02 -4.35
CA GLY A 129 26.70 17.69 -2.94
C GLY A 129 28.10 17.13 -2.62
N LEU A 130 28.94 16.89 -3.64
CA LEU A 130 30.28 16.39 -3.45
C LEU A 130 31.19 17.51 -2.92
N LYS A 131 31.46 17.51 -1.61
CA LYS A 131 32.51 18.34 -1.02
C LYS A 131 33.86 17.71 -1.32
N LEU A 132 34.55 18.27 -2.31
CA LEU A 132 35.96 17.96 -2.55
C LEU A 132 36.78 18.45 -1.33
N PRO A 133 37.85 17.74 -0.93
CA PRO A 133 38.74 18.21 0.12
C PRO A 133 39.34 19.58 -0.25
N ASP A 134 39.26 20.55 0.66
CA ASP A 134 39.75 21.93 0.49
C ASP A 134 41.29 22.06 0.53
N GLU A 135 42.02 20.94 0.51
CA GLU A 135 43.48 20.95 0.53
C GLU A 135 44.02 20.46 -0.80
N GLY A 136 44.65 21.40 -1.51
CA GLY A 136 45.35 21.13 -2.75
C GLY A 136 46.35 19.99 -2.57
N VAL A 137 45.98 18.81 -3.08
CA VAL A 137 46.99 17.90 -3.61
C VAL A 137 47.64 18.68 -4.74
N ALA A 138 48.84 19.21 -4.47
CA ALA A 138 49.69 19.78 -5.48
C ALA A 138 50.01 18.68 -6.49
N LEU A 139 49.19 18.56 -7.53
CA LEU A 139 49.61 17.97 -8.78
C LEU A 139 50.66 18.93 -9.32
N ASP A 140 51.93 18.53 -9.21
CA ASP A 140 53.10 19.25 -9.70
C ASP A 140 53.02 19.40 -11.23
N LEU A 141 52.26 20.40 -11.66
CA LEU A 141 52.12 20.79 -13.05
C LEU A 141 52.77 22.17 -13.18
N PRO A 142 53.83 22.32 -14.00
CA PRO A 142 54.51 23.60 -14.15
C PRO A 142 53.62 24.55 -14.95
N VAL A 143 53.07 25.57 -14.29
CA VAL A 143 52.26 26.61 -14.95
C VAL A 143 52.75 27.99 -14.53
N PRO A 144 52.95 28.94 -15.48
CA PRO A 144 53.44 30.28 -15.15
C PRO A 144 52.34 31.11 -14.47
N ASP A 145 52.78 31.87 -13.46
CA ASP A 145 51.99 32.68 -12.53
C ASP A 145 51.16 33.77 -13.21
N VAL A 146 49.84 33.77 -12.98
CA VAL A 146 48.94 34.89 -13.31
C VAL A 146 47.93 35.12 -12.18
N ALA A 147 48.37 35.91 -11.21
CA ALA A 147 47.61 36.90 -10.42
C ALA A 147 46.07 36.81 -10.30
N LYS A 148 45.62 36.50 -9.06
CA LYS A 148 44.58 37.16 -8.23
C LYS A 148 43.19 37.46 -8.84
N ARG A 149 42.12 37.01 -8.16
CA ARG A 149 41.16 37.87 -7.39
C ARG A 149 40.03 37.05 -6.72
N THR A 150 39.88 37.30 -5.41
CA THR A 150 38.79 36.96 -4.48
C THR A 150 37.51 37.73 -4.81
N VAL A 151 36.31 37.18 -4.54
CA VAL A 151 35.18 37.83 -3.83
C VAL A 151 34.19 36.76 -3.33
N GLU A 152 33.82 36.86 -2.05
CA GLU A 152 32.86 36.08 -1.25
C GLU A 152 31.38 36.48 -1.50
N GLY A 153 30.43 35.61 -1.16
CA GLY A 153 29.13 36.06 -0.64
C GLY A 153 27.88 35.24 -1.01
N GLU A 154 27.40 34.44 -0.06
CA GLU A 154 25.99 34.04 0.14
C GLU A 154 25.31 35.08 1.06
N PRO A 155 23.96 35.23 1.10
CA PRO A 155 23.19 34.50 2.12
C PRO A 155 21.66 34.23 1.84
N GLU A 156 21.14 33.20 2.53
CA GLU A 156 19.85 33.10 3.28
C GLU A 156 18.49 33.27 2.55
N GLY A 157 17.42 32.50 2.76
CA GLY A 157 16.90 31.82 3.97
C GLY A 157 15.53 32.42 4.33
N VAL A 158 14.40 31.79 3.96
CA VAL A 158 13.04 32.32 4.24
C VAL A 158 12.27 31.37 5.17
N THR A 159 11.88 31.90 6.32
CA THR A 159 10.92 31.32 7.28
C THR A 159 9.52 31.91 7.04
N VAL A 160 8.47 31.08 7.11
CA VAL A 160 7.08 31.56 7.12
C VAL A 160 6.33 30.94 8.30
N PHE A 161 5.87 31.81 9.21
CA PHE A 161 4.90 31.52 10.26
C PHE A 161 3.60 32.31 9.97
N SER A 162 2.44 31.67 10.15
CA SER A 162 1.20 32.24 10.71
C SER A 162 0.14 31.12 10.74
N HIS A 163 -0.06 30.43 11.86
CA HIS A 163 -1.01 30.69 12.96
C HIS A 163 -2.49 30.31 12.70
N THR A 164 -2.92 29.33 13.51
CA THR A 164 -4.23 29.19 14.16
C THR A 164 -5.49 28.97 13.31
N GLY A 165 -5.86 27.69 13.19
CA GLY A 165 -7.22 27.22 12.95
C GLY A 165 -7.26 25.71 13.05
N ALA A 166 -8.11 25.14 13.91
CA ALA A 166 -8.21 23.70 14.24
C ALA A 166 -8.69 22.80 13.09
N ILE A 167 -8.36 23.13 11.83
CA ILE A 167 -8.81 22.43 10.62
C ILE A 167 -7.63 21.79 9.87
N THR A 168 -6.39 21.97 10.36
CA THR A 168 -5.18 21.30 9.82
C THR A 168 -4.97 19.88 10.36
N GLY A 169 -5.99 19.28 10.98
CA GLY A 169 -5.97 17.89 11.47
C GLY A 169 -6.41 16.85 10.44
N PHE A 170 -7.08 17.27 9.36
CA PHE A 170 -7.73 16.34 8.42
C PHE A 170 -7.32 16.49 6.95
N ALA A 171 -6.51 17.50 6.60
CA ALA A 171 -6.04 17.70 5.22
C ALA A 171 -4.81 16.86 4.82
N ASN A 172 -4.18 16.13 5.74
CA ASN A 172 -2.98 15.34 5.47
C ASN A 172 -3.16 13.82 5.61
N LYS A 173 -4.39 13.31 5.72
CA LYS A 173 -4.65 11.88 5.94
C LYS A 173 -4.62 10.98 4.69
N PHE A 174 -4.29 11.52 3.52
CA PHE A 174 -4.07 10.74 2.31
C PHE A 174 -2.99 11.40 1.43
N ASN A 175 -1.74 11.31 1.88
CA ASN A 175 -0.58 11.70 1.07
C ASN A 175 0.39 10.51 1.02
N ASN A 176 0.98 10.27 -0.14
CA ASN A 176 1.99 9.23 -0.45
C ASN A 176 3.14 9.16 0.60
N LYS A 177 3.29 10.22 1.40
CA LYS A 177 4.15 10.36 2.57
C LYS A 177 3.90 9.36 3.71
N GLU A 178 2.66 8.92 3.96
CA GLU A 178 2.39 7.93 5.02
C GLU A 178 2.84 6.52 4.63
N ARG A 179 2.61 6.11 3.37
CA ARG A 179 3.16 4.86 2.82
C ARG A 179 4.69 4.87 2.85
N GLY A 180 5.30 5.99 2.48
CA GLY A 180 6.75 6.16 2.56
C GLY A 180 7.29 6.07 4.00
N ARG A 181 6.58 6.61 4.99
CA ARG A 181 6.95 6.47 6.41
C ARG A 181 6.80 5.03 6.91
N GLN A 182 5.72 4.35 6.54
CA GLN A 182 5.53 2.94 6.88
C GLN A 182 6.60 2.05 6.26
N PHE A 183 6.98 2.30 5.01
CA PHE A 183 8.07 1.58 4.34
C PHE A 183 9.41 1.87 5.03
N LYS A 184 9.74 3.14 5.30
CA LYS A 184 10.96 3.50 6.04
C LYS A 184 11.03 2.87 7.43
N ALA A 185 9.91 2.81 8.16
CA ALA A 185 9.85 2.16 9.46
C ALA A 185 10.06 0.64 9.37
N LYS A 186 9.50 -0.02 8.34
CA LYS A 186 9.73 -1.45 8.08
C LYS A 186 11.17 -1.75 7.71
N MET A 187 11.79 -0.93 6.85
CA MET A 187 13.20 -1.06 6.49
C MET A 187 14.13 -0.87 7.71
N ALA A 188 13.84 0.10 8.58
CA ALA A 188 14.64 0.32 9.79
C ALA A 188 14.60 -0.88 10.76
N VAL A 189 13.45 -1.55 10.89
CA VAL A 189 13.32 -2.78 11.68
C VAL A 189 14.06 -3.94 11.01
N GLU A 190 13.98 -4.04 9.69
CA GLU A 190 14.72 -5.05 8.93
C GLU A 190 16.25 -4.86 9.05
N ASP A 191 16.73 -3.61 8.98
CA ASP A 191 18.14 -3.27 9.18
C ASP A 191 18.61 -3.61 10.59
N GLN A 192 17.78 -3.33 11.61
CA GLN A 192 18.05 -3.74 13.00
C GLN A 192 18.10 -5.26 13.15
N ASN A 193 17.17 -5.99 12.53
CA ASN A 193 17.15 -7.45 12.56
C ASN A 193 18.39 -8.03 11.89
N LYS A 194 18.80 -7.51 10.73
CA LYS A 194 20.03 -7.95 10.04
C LYS A 194 21.29 -7.69 10.87
N ALA A 195 21.37 -6.51 11.51
CA ALA A 195 22.47 -6.20 12.41
C ALA A 195 22.49 -7.16 13.62
N PHE A 196 21.33 -7.48 14.20
CA PHE A 196 21.22 -8.43 15.30
C PHE A 196 21.59 -9.85 14.88
N ILE A 197 21.12 -10.32 13.73
CA ILE A 197 21.46 -11.62 13.16
C ILE A 197 22.97 -11.73 12.95
N ALA A 198 23.63 -10.69 12.43
CA ALA A 198 25.07 -10.67 12.23
C ALA A 198 25.88 -10.77 13.54
N THR A 199 25.27 -10.53 14.72
CA THR A 199 25.95 -10.79 16.01
C THR A 199 25.85 -12.24 16.48
N LYS A 200 24.87 -13.00 15.95
CA LYS A 200 24.57 -14.38 16.34
C LYS A 200 25.05 -15.39 15.31
N PHE A 201 25.03 -15.00 14.05
CA PHE A 201 25.39 -15.84 12.90
C PHE A 201 26.31 -15.03 11.98
N ASN A 202 27.59 -15.00 12.34
CA ASN A 202 28.67 -14.46 11.51
C ASN A 202 29.69 -15.55 11.19
N LYS A 203 30.61 -15.23 10.28
CA LYS A 203 31.67 -16.14 9.85
C LYS A 203 32.55 -16.60 11.02
N GLU A 204 32.82 -15.73 11.99
CA GLU A 204 33.65 -16.00 13.16
C GLU A 204 33.00 -17.01 14.12
N VAL A 205 31.70 -16.85 14.42
CA VAL A 205 30.92 -17.77 15.26
C VAL A 205 30.77 -19.12 14.56
N VAL A 206 30.51 -19.11 13.26
CA VAL A 206 30.45 -20.35 12.47
C VAL A 206 31.79 -21.07 12.44
N GLN A 207 32.90 -20.33 12.34
CA GLN A 207 34.25 -20.88 12.41
C GLN A 207 34.56 -21.48 13.79
N ASP A 208 34.17 -20.82 14.87
CA ASP A 208 34.33 -21.33 16.25
C ASP A 208 33.53 -22.61 16.49
N ILE A 209 32.31 -22.69 15.93
CA ILE A 209 31.43 -23.86 16.08
C ILE A 209 31.89 -25.05 15.21
N THR A 210 32.25 -24.79 13.95
CA THR A 210 32.54 -25.85 12.96
C THR A 210 34.01 -26.23 12.89
N GLY A 211 34.91 -25.39 13.39
CA GLY A 211 36.36 -25.59 13.31
C GLY A 211 36.92 -25.50 11.88
N LEU A 212 36.15 -24.99 10.91
CA LEU A 212 36.61 -24.80 9.53
C LEU A 212 37.55 -23.59 9.44
N GLU A 213 38.82 -23.81 9.14
CA GLU A 213 39.81 -22.73 8.96
C GLU A 213 39.81 -22.14 7.54
N ASP A 214 39.22 -22.85 6.58
CA ASP A 214 39.21 -22.48 5.16
C ASP A 214 38.01 -21.57 4.83
N ASP A 215 38.33 -20.34 4.46
CA ASP A 215 37.39 -19.29 4.08
C ASP A 215 36.43 -19.70 2.95
N GLU A 216 36.89 -20.51 1.99
CA GLU A 216 36.05 -20.97 0.89
C GLU A 216 35.00 -21.98 1.38
N LYS A 217 35.41 -22.91 2.25
CA LYS A 217 34.51 -23.92 2.83
C LYS A 217 33.52 -23.30 3.82
N LEU A 218 33.92 -22.27 4.56
CA LEU A 218 33.03 -21.50 5.42
C LEU A 218 31.91 -20.83 4.60
N ASN A 219 32.27 -20.18 3.49
CA ASN A 219 31.30 -19.56 2.61
C ASN A 219 30.39 -20.58 1.92
N GLU A 220 30.92 -21.76 1.55
CA GLU A 220 30.14 -22.88 1.01
C GLU A 220 29.14 -23.42 2.05
N PHE A 221 29.60 -23.61 3.29
CA PHE A 221 28.76 -24.04 4.40
C PHE A 221 27.67 -23.02 4.75
N MET A 222 27.99 -21.72 4.77
CA MET A 222 26.99 -20.66 5.00
C MET A 222 25.94 -20.58 3.88
N LYS A 223 26.29 -20.95 2.65
CA LYS A 223 25.31 -21.07 1.55
C LYS A 223 24.42 -22.32 1.69
N PHE A 224 24.96 -23.38 2.27
CA PHE A 224 24.23 -24.64 2.51
C PHE A 224 23.28 -24.52 3.71
N CYS A 225 23.74 -23.96 4.83
CA CYS A 225 22.95 -23.78 6.05
C CYS A 225 22.21 -22.45 6.04
N VAL A 226 21.05 -22.40 5.38
CA VAL A 226 20.16 -21.23 5.40
C VAL A 226 19.15 -21.38 6.53
N LEU A 227 19.41 -20.69 7.65
CA LEU A 227 18.46 -20.58 8.76
C LEU A 227 17.50 -19.40 8.52
N PRO A 228 16.20 -19.53 8.82
CA PRO A 228 15.24 -18.45 8.58
C PRO A 228 15.46 -17.27 9.52
N ASP A 229 15.38 -16.04 8.99
CA ASP A 229 15.61 -14.79 9.75
C ASP A 229 14.73 -14.67 11.00
N ASP A 230 13.47 -15.11 10.94
CA ASP A 230 12.55 -15.08 12.09
C ASP A 230 13.02 -15.99 13.24
N PHE A 231 13.67 -17.11 12.91
CA PHE A 231 14.30 -17.99 13.90
C PHE A 231 15.54 -17.32 14.49
N LEU A 232 16.41 -16.74 13.66
CA LEU A 232 17.65 -16.09 14.11
C LEU A 232 17.40 -14.87 15.03
N VAL A 233 16.27 -14.18 14.87
CA VAL A 233 15.89 -13.05 15.74
C VAL A 233 15.31 -13.51 17.08
N LYS A 234 14.60 -14.65 17.11
CA LYS A 234 13.88 -15.12 18.31
C LYS A 234 14.65 -16.14 19.14
N ALA A 235 15.50 -16.94 18.50
CA ALA A 235 16.22 -18.04 19.13
C ALA A 235 17.34 -17.53 20.03
N SER A 236 17.60 -18.30 21.07
CA SER A 236 18.77 -18.13 21.93
C SER A 236 20.06 -18.51 21.20
N THR A 237 21.21 -17.99 21.66
CA THR A 237 22.52 -18.35 21.08
C THR A 237 22.73 -19.87 21.09
N TYR A 238 22.29 -20.57 22.14
CA TYR A 238 22.42 -22.02 22.26
C TYR A 238 21.64 -22.77 21.17
N GLU A 239 20.39 -22.39 20.92
CA GLU A 239 19.55 -23.00 19.88
C GLU A 239 20.13 -22.78 18.48
N ILE A 240 20.73 -21.61 18.25
CA ILE A 240 21.44 -21.33 16.99
C ILE A 240 22.68 -22.24 16.87
N HIS A 241 23.48 -22.40 17.93
CA HIS A 241 24.64 -23.31 17.91
C HIS A 241 24.23 -24.76 17.58
N GLU A 242 23.15 -25.26 18.17
CA GLU A 242 22.63 -26.60 17.90
C GLU A 242 22.19 -26.75 16.44
N ALA A 243 21.47 -25.76 15.90
CA ALA A 243 21.03 -25.75 14.52
C ALA A 243 22.21 -25.73 13.53
N VAL A 244 23.25 -24.93 13.82
CA VAL A 244 24.48 -24.87 13.01
C VAL A 244 25.24 -26.19 13.05
N LEU A 245 25.35 -26.83 14.22
CA LEU A 245 25.97 -28.15 14.34
C LEU A 245 25.17 -29.24 13.59
N GLY A 246 23.85 -29.14 13.57
CA GLY A 246 22.98 -30.00 12.76
C GLY A 246 23.28 -29.85 11.28
N CYS A 247 23.22 -28.62 10.76
CA CYS A 247 23.60 -28.31 9.37
C CYS A 247 25.00 -28.81 9.01
N PHE A 248 25.96 -28.68 9.93
CA PHE A 248 27.35 -29.07 9.68
C PHE A 248 27.50 -30.57 9.51
N LYS A 249 26.78 -31.37 10.31
CA LYS A 249 26.74 -32.83 10.13
C LYS A 249 26.15 -33.20 8.78
N ASP A 250 25.07 -32.54 8.38
CA ASP A 250 24.42 -32.78 7.09
C ASP A 250 25.31 -32.36 5.91
N PHE A 251 26.05 -31.25 6.06
CA PHE A 251 27.01 -30.77 5.07
C PHE A 251 28.16 -31.76 4.85
N ILE A 252 28.71 -32.34 5.92
CA ILE A 252 29.71 -33.41 5.83
C ILE A 252 29.11 -34.67 5.21
N ALA A 253 27.87 -35.03 5.55
CA ALA A 253 27.22 -36.24 5.04
C ALA A 253 26.84 -36.16 3.55
N SER A 254 26.69 -34.94 3.02
CA SER A 254 26.36 -34.66 1.61
C SER A 254 27.58 -34.61 0.68
N LYS A 255 28.80 -34.74 1.21
CA LYS A 255 30.07 -34.63 0.47
C LYS A 255 30.87 -35.93 0.59
#